data_AF-A0A9D1Y1T7-F1
#
_entry.id   AF-A0A9D1Y1T7-F1
#
_cell.length_a   1.000
_cell.length_b   1.000
_cell.length_c   1.000
_cell.angle_alpha   90.00
_cell.angle_beta   90.00
_cell.angle_gamma   90.00
#
_symmetry.space_group_name_H-M   'P 1'
#
loop_
_entity.id
_entity.type
_entity.pdbx_description
1 polymer ?
#
loop_
_entity_poly.entity_id
_entity_poly.type
_entity_poly.pdbx_seq_one_letter_code
_entity_poly.pdbx_strand_id
1 'polypeptide(L)'
;MEAKRPHAGLVLLAGLALGAAHTADLLFWTDPATGFATAGPAWARYAVWLAALALPYLPARRAAAQPAALQDQNRPLGVCMLVAGVLLAAAGALALPAARAAAQQPALLQGYGYPPVVVWLDAVLPLLAGLWLAVYGVRACVGFGLARGRLAGALAAAVVPLCMLWRLAWRFQFVPASPARLPCTLRVLSAVAALLFAVVLLKLFATPGLPCGHTLFAAGSGCFLLCTGLELVQTLLEAARGMLALPDLLAGLGLGALGLCGLVCAWAACGPDATDADGS
;
A
#
# COMPACT_ATOMS: atom_id res chain seq x y z
N MET A 1 -25.00 21.14 -2.44
CA MET A 1 -24.02 21.81 -1.56
C MET A 1 -22.63 21.33 -1.95
N GLU A 2 -21.75 22.20 -2.43
CA GLU A 2 -20.35 21.84 -2.68
C GLU A 2 -19.67 21.54 -1.34
N ALA A 3 -19.53 20.25 -1.02
CA ALA A 3 -18.72 19.82 0.10
C ALA A 3 -17.26 20.17 -0.22
N LYS A 4 -16.79 21.32 0.26
CA LYS A 4 -15.35 21.65 0.24
C LYS A 4 -14.64 20.56 1.03
N ARG A 5 -13.80 19.76 0.37
CA ARG A 5 -12.95 18.72 0.97
C ARG A 5 -11.50 19.23 1.10
N PRO A 6 -11.22 20.31 1.84
CA PRO A 6 -9.92 20.96 1.84
C PRO A 6 -8.80 20.01 2.29
N HIS A 7 -9.10 19.12 3.24
CA HIS A 7 -8.12 18.17 3.77
C HIS A 7 -7.71 17.10 2.75
N ALA A 8 -8.64 16.61 1.92
CA ALA A 8 -8.31 15.63 0.90
C ALA A 8 -7.51 16.25 -0.26
N GLY A 9 -7.85 17.48 -0.65
CA GLY A 9 -7.05 18.24 -1.63
C GLY A 9 -5.63 18.52 -1.14
N LEU A 10 -5.46 18.86 0.14
CA LEU A 10 -4.13 19.03 0.75
C LEU A 10 -3.32 17.74 0.76
N VAL A 11 -3.94 16.58 1.03
CA VAL A 11 -3.26 15.28 0.97
C VAL A 11 -2.79 14.97 -0.45
N LEU A 12 -3.61 15.24 -1.47
CA LEU A 12 -3.22 15.08 -2.87
C LEU A 12 -2.00 15.98 -3.21
N LEU A 13 -2.09 17.27 -2.88
CA LEU A 13 -0.99 18.21 -3.11
C LEU A 13 0.29 17.82 -2.36
N ALA A 14 0.17 17.35 -1.12
CA ALA A 14 1.30 16.86 -0.34
C ALA A 14 1.93 15.63 -1.00
N GLY A 15 1.14 14.69 -1.53
CA GLY A 15 1.65 13.52 -2.24
C GLY A 15 2.40 13.90 -3.52
N LEU A 16 1.86 14.84 -4.30
CA LEU A 16 2.52 15.35 -5.50
C LEU A 16 3.83 16.08 -5.16
N ALA A 17 3.81 16.94 -4.15
CA ALA A 17 5.00 17.68 -3.69
C ALA A 17 6.07 16.72 -3.15
N LEU A 18 5.68 15.72 -2.36
CA LEU A 18 6.60 14.69 -1.87
C LEU A 18 7.19 13.88 -3.01
N GLY A 19 6.39 13.47 -3.99
CA GLY A 19 6.87 12.74 -5.16
C GLY A 19 7.85 13.55 -6.01
N ALA A 20 7.58 14.83 -6.24
CA ALA A 20 8.49 15.73 -6.94
C ALA A 20 9.81 15.93 -6.16
N ALA A 21 9.72 16.21 -4.85
CA ALA A 21 10.88 16.37 -3.99
C ALA A 21 11.73 15.09 -3.92
N HIS A 22 11.08 13.92 -3.83
CA HIS A 22 11.76 12.64 -3.79
C HIS A 22 12.37 12.27 -5.15
N THR A 23 11.72 12.63 -6.27
CA THR A 23 12.31 12.48 -7.60
C THR A 23 13.59 13.30 -7.70
N ALA A 24 13.57 14.58 -7.31
CA ALA A 24 14.76 15.42 -7.30
C ALA A 24 15.85 14.82 -6.39
N ASP A 25 15.47 14.32 -5.22
CA ASP A 25 16.37 13.65 -4.29
C ASP A 25 17.07 12.41 -4.87
N LEU A 26 16.33 11.58 -5.60
CA LEU A 26 16.86 10.38 -6.26
C LEU A 26 17.70 10.68 -7.51
N LEU A 27 17.54 11.85 -8.11
CA LEU A 27 18.29 12.28 -9.29
C LEU A 27 19.57 13.03 -8.94
N PHE A 28 19.54 13.89 -7.90
CA PHE A 28 20.64 14.81 -7.60
C PHE A 28 21.43 14.47 -6.34
N TRP A 29 20.80 13.83 -5.34
CA TRP A 29 21.37 13.69 -3.99
C TRP A 29 21.46 12.25 -3.48
N THR A 30 21.19 11.27 -4.34
CA THR A 30 21.25 9.85 -4.02
C THR A 30 22.03 9.09 -5.09
N ASP A 31 22.95 8.24 -4.65
CA ASP A 31 23.68 7.35 -5.55
C ASP A 31 22.73 6.23 -6.03
N PRO A 32 22.49 6.10 -7.34
CA PRO A 32 21.61 5.08 -7.91
C PRO A 32 22.04 3.65 -7.61
N ALA A 33 23.35 3.38 -7.53
CA ALA A 33 23.88 2.02 -7.42
C ALA A 33 23.81 1.51 -5.98
N THR A 34 24.09 2.37 -5.01
CA THR A 34 24.20 2.00 -3.61
C THR A 34 22.97 2.39 -2.77
N GLY A 35 22.22 3.40 -3.21
CA GLY A 35 21.12 3.99 -2.46
C GLY A 35 21.57 4.88 -1.30
N PHE A 36 22.85 5.28 -1.26
CA PHE A 36 23.38 6.21 -0.27
C PHE A 36 23.14 7.66 -0.65
N ALA A 37 23.01 8.51 0.37
CA ALA A 37 23.04 9.95 0.21
C ALA A 37 24.39 10.41 -0.35
N THR A 38 24.41 11.12 -1.47
CA THR A 38 25.63 11.79 -1.97
C THR A 38 25.80 13.16 -1.35
N ALA A 39 24.70 13.79 -0.94
CA ALA A 39 24.69 15.04 -0.18
C ALA A 39 23.52 15.09 0.82
N GLY A 40 23.70 15.92 1.84
CA GLY A 40 22.70 16.17 2.88
C GLY A 40 22.55 15.03 3.89
N PRO A 41 21.96 15.33 5.06
CA PRO A 41 21.78 14.34 6.11
C PRO A 41 20.68 13.32 5.77
N ALA A 42 20.99 12.02 5.86
CA ALA A 42 20.02 10.94 5.67
C ALA A 42 18.83 11.02 6.65
N TRP A 43 19.06 11.46 7.89
CA TRP A 43 18.01 11.56 8.90
C TRP A 43 16.91 12.55 8.55
N ALA A 44 17.20 13.60 7.78
CA ALA A 44 16.20 14.57 7.36
C ALA A 44 15.17 13.92 6.42
N ARG A 45 15.61 13.02 5.53
CA ARG A 45 14.73 12.22 4.67
C ARG A 45 13.83 11.32 5.52
N TYR A 46 14.41 10.65 6.53
CA TYR A 46 13.64 9.82 7.46
C TYR A 46 12.58 10.63 8.23
N ALA A 47 12.92 11.84 8.67
CA ALA A 47 11.97 12.73 9.34
C ALA A 47 10.80 13.09 8.42
N VAL A 48 11.06 13.39 7.14
CA VAL A 48 10.02 13.66 6.13
C VAL A 48 9.12 12.45 5.93
N TRP A 49 9.68 11.25 5.82
CA TRP A 49 8.89 10.04 5.61
C TRP A 49 8.06 9.66 6.84
N LEU A 50 8.62 9.80 8.04
CA LEU A 50 7.88 9.61 9.29
C LEU A 50 6.78 10.65 9.45
N ALA A 51 7.04 11.91 9.06
CA ALA A 51 6.02 12.95 9.03
C ALA A 51 4.89 12.62 8.03
N ALA A 52 5.21 12.08 6.85
CA ALA A 52 4.21 11.61 5.88
C ALA A 52 3.31 10.49 6.45
N LEU A 53 3.85 9.63 7.33
CA LEU A 53 3.06 8.62 8.03
C LEU A 53 2.22 9.19 9.18
N ALA A 54 2.78 10.12 9.97
CA ALA A 54 2.21 10.56 11.24
C ALA A 54 1.31 11.81 11.13
N LEU A 55 1.66 12.80 10.32
CA LEU A 55 0.91 14.06 10.21
C LEU A 55 -0.56 13.87 9.79
N PRO A 56 -0.94 12.90 8.93
CA PRO A 56 -2.35 12.69 8.60
C PRO A 56 -3.25 12.37 9.80
N TYR A 57 -2.70 11.92 10.93
CA TYR A 57 -3.47 11.68 12.16
C TYR A 57 -3.98 12.98 12.82
N LEU A 58 -3.38 14.14 12.54
CA LEU A 58 -3.81 15.42 13.08
C LEU A 58 -5.18 15.87 12.53
N PRO A 59 -5.36 16.00 11.19
CA PRO A 59 -6.67 16.33 10.63
C PRO A 59 -7.67 15.16 10.65
N ALA A 60 -7.23 13.92 10.94
CA ALA A 60 -8.11 12.76 10.98
C ALA A 60 -9.33 12.92 11.89
N ARG A 61 -9.22 13.69 12.98
CA ARG A 61 -10.34 14.00 13.89
C ARG A 61 -11.47 14.78 13.23
N ARG A 62 -11.21 15.43 12.09
CA ARG A 62 -12.20 16.19 11.31
C ARG A 62 -12.84 15.36 10.21
N ALA A 63 -12.38 14.12 10.00
CA ALA A 63 -13.00 13.20 9.06
C ALA A 63 -14.33 12.69 9.63
N ALA A 64 -15.27 12.38 8.75
CA ALA A 64 -16.50 11.68 9.05
C ALA A 64 -16.20 10.41 9.86
N ALA A 65 -16.96 10.15 10.93
CA ALA A 65 -16.83 8.92 11.71
C ALA A 65 -17.30 7.71 10.90
N GLN A 66 -18.36 7.90 10.10
CA GLN A 66 -18.94 6.89 9.21
C GLN A 66 -19.19 7.48 7.81
N PRO A 67 -18.20 7.41 6.91
CA PRO A 67 -18.32 8.02 5.59
C PRO A 67 -19.42 7.37 4.74
N ALA A 68 -20.47 8.14 4.42
CA ALA A 68 -21.61 7.67 3.63
C ALA A 68 -21.20 7.10 2.27
N ALA A 69 -20.20 7.71 1.63
CA ALA A 69 -19.68 7.32 0.31
C ALA A 69 -18.98 5.94 0.28
N LEU A 70 -18.81 5.27 1.42
CA LEU A 70 -18.20 3.94 1.53
C LEU A 70 -19.18 2.88 2.02
N GLN A 71 -20.42 3.25 2.36
CA GLN A 71 -21.39 2.31 2.92
C GLN A 71 -22.02 1.36 1.87
N ASP A 72 -22.12 1.81 0.63
CA ASP A 72 -22.85 1.06 -0.41
C ASP A 72 -22.00 0.74 -1.66
N GLN A 73 -21.79 1.71 -2.55
CA GLN A 73 -21.01 1.54 -3.78
C GLN A 73 -19.94 2.63 -3.91
N ASN A 74 -18.70 2.23 -4.18
CA ASN A 74 -17.60 3.16 -4.44
C ASN A 74 -16.75 2.67 -5.61
N ARG A 75 -17.17 3.07 -6.82
CA ARG A 75 -16.49 2.72 -8.09
C ARG A 75 -15.03 3.15 -8.15
N PRO A 76 -14.60 4.37 -7.76
CA PRO A 76 -13.19 4.73 -7.84
C PRO A 76 -12.33 3.88 -6.91
N LEU A 77 -12.83 3.54 -5.72
CA LEU A 77 -12.13 2.62 -4.81
C LEU A 77 -12.02 1.22 -5.43
N GLY A 78 -13.12 0.70 -5.96
CA GLY A 78 -13.15 -0.63 -6.58
C GLY A 78 -12.21 -0.76 -7.78
N VAL A 79 -12.13 0.28 -8.63
CA VAL A 79 -11.18 0.31 -9.75
C VAL A 79 -9.73 0.33 -9.26
N CYS A 80 -9.40 1.16 -8.26
CA CYS A 80 -8.04 1.18 -7.71
C CYS A 80 -7.65 -0.16 -7.08
N MET A 81 -8.58 -0.80 -6.37
CA MET A 81 -8.37 -2.13 -5.77
C MET A 81 -8.21 -3.21 -6.83
N LEU A 82 -8.97 -3.16 -7.93
CA LEU A 82 -8.81 -4.07 -9.06
C LEU A 82 -7.44 -3.93 -9.72
N VAL A 83 -7.01 -2.69 -9.98
CA VAL A 83 -5.68 -2.42 -10.55
C VAL A 83 -4.58 -2.94 -9.62
N ALA A 84 -4.63 -2.60 -8.33
CA ALA A 84 -3.69 -3.11 -7.35
C ALA A 84 -3.71 -4.64 -7.27
N GLY A 85 -4.91 -5.23 -7.34
CA GLY A 85 -5.14 -6.66 -7.31
C GLY A 85 -4.52 -7.39 -8.50
N VAL A 86 -4.76 -6.91 -9.72
CA VAL A 86 -4.20 -7.49 -10.95
C VAL A 86 -2.68 -7.37 -10.96
N LEU A 87 -2.13 -6.22 -10.57
CA LEU A 87 -0.68 -6.00 -10.54
C LEU A 87 0.01 -6.93 -9.54
N LEU A 88 -0.53 -7.07 -8.33
CA LEU A 88 0.02 -7.98 -7.32
C LEU A 88 -0.16 -9.45 -7.72
N ALA A 89 -1.30 -9.81 -8.32
CA ALA A 89 -1.54 -11.15 -8.81
C ALA A 89 -0.56 -11.52 -9.94
N ALA A 90 -0.35 -10.61 -10.90
CA ALA A 90 0.61 -10.79 -11.98
C ALA A 90 2.04 -10.89 -11.44
N ALA A 91 2.42 -10.05 -10.47
CA ALA A 91 3.73 -10.13 -9.81
C ALA A 91 3.97 -11.51 -9.18
N GLY A 92 3.00 -12.01 -8.41
CA GLY A 92 3.07 -13.34 -7.80
C GLY A 92 3.10 -14.47 -8.84
N ALA A 93 2.26 -14.39 -9.87
CA ALA A 93 2.20 -15.40 -10.93
C ALA A 93 3.52 -15.50 -11.72
N LEU A 94 4.16 -14.35 -12.00
CA LEU A 94 5.45 -14.30 -12.68
C LEU A 94 6.62 -14.73 -11.79
N ALA A 95 6.48 -14.68 -10.46
CA ALA A 95 7.47 -15.20 -9.52
C ALA A 95 7.40 -16.73 -9.36
N LEU A 96 6.27 -17.39 -9.71
CA LEU A 96 6.09 -18.84 -9.53
C LEU A 96 7.11 -19.71 -10.30
N PRO A 97 7.48 -19.43 -11.57
CA PRO A 97 8.50 -20.22 -12.27
C PRO A 97 9.87 -20.14 -11.58
N ALA A 98 10.25 -18.95 -11.11
CA ALA A 98 11.49 -18.77 -10.35
C ALA A 98 11.45 -19.56 -9.03
N ALA A 99 10.31 -19.54 -8.32
CA ALA A 99 10.12 -20.34 -7.11
C ALA A 99 10.20 -21.86 -7.39
N ARG A 100 9.64 -22.33 -8.50
CA ARG A 100 9.76 -23.73 -8.93
C ARG A 100 11.19 -24.13 -9.26
N ALA A 101 11.91 -23.29 -10.00
CA ALA A 101 13.31 -23.53 -10.35
C ALA A 101 14.19 -23.59 -9.10
N ALA A 102 13.98 -22.66 -8.15
CA ALA A 102 14.69 -22.64 -6.88
C ALA A 102 14.40 -23.90 -6.03
N ALA A 103 13.15 -24.38 -6.03
CA ALA A 103 12.76 -25.59 -5.33
C ALA A 103 13.38 -26.87 -5.92
N GLN A 104 13.70 -26.89 -7.22
CA GLN A 104 14.38 -28.01 -7.88
C GLN A 104 15.89 -28.06 -7.58
N GLN A 105 16.47 -26.97 -7.07
CA GLN A 105 17.90 -26.87 -6.74
C GLN A 105 18.10 -26.42 -5.28
N PRO A 106 17.71 -27.25 -4.29
CA PRO A 106 17.77 -26.89 -2.88
C PRO A 106 19.20 -26.59 -2.38
N ALA A 107 20.22 -27.11 -3.06
CA ALA A 107 21.62 -26.84 -2.75
C ALA A 107 22.00 -25.34 -2.91
N LEU A 108 21.41 -24.63 -3.88
CA LEU A 108 21.64 -23.19 -4.04
C LEU A 108 21.02 -22.41 -2.88
N LEU A 109 19.80 -22.78 -2.48
CA LEU A 109 19.09 -22.14 -1.37
C LEU A 109 19.80 -22.38 -0.03
N GLN A 110 20.33 -23.58 0.19
CA GLN A 110 21.13 -23.92 1.38
C GLN A 110 22.42 -23.10 1.48
N GLY A 111 23.08 -22.81 0.35
CA GLY A 111 24.27 -21.95 0.32
C GLY A 111 24.02 -20.51 0.77
N TYR A 112 22.80 -20.01 0.63
CA TYR A 112 22.36 -18.68 1.10
C TYR A 112 21.56 -18.74 2.41
N GLY A 113 21.46 -19.90 3.06
CA GLY A 113 20.66 -20.08 4.28
C GLY A 113 19.15 -19.89 4.09
N TYR A 114 18.66 -20.01 2.85
CA TYR A 114 17.27 -19.75 2.48
C TYR A 114 16.42 -21.02 2.65
N PRO A 115 15.37 -21.02 3.47
CA PRO A 115 14.41 -22.10 3.47
C PRO A 115 13.60 -22.09 2.16
N PRO A 116 13.35 -23.24 1.51
CA PRO A 116 12.61 -23.29 0.24
C PRO A 116 11.17 -22.78 0.36
N VAL A 117 10.57 -22.84 1.55
CA VAL A 117 9.23 -22.32 1.82
C VAL A 117 9.13 -20.82 1.54
N VAL A 118 10.24 -20.09 1.65
CA VAL A 118 10.27 -18.65 1.48
C VAL A 118 9.98 -18.26 0.05
N VAL A 119 10.68 -18.87 -0.89
CA VAL A 119 10.58 -18.51 -2.30
C VAL A 119 9.16 -18.76 -2.80
N TRP A 120 8.50 -19.79 -2.25
CA TRP A 120 7.09 -20.05 -2.46
C TRP A 120 6.20 -18.97 -1.86
N LEU A 121 6.46 -18.54 -0.63
CA LEU A 121 5.70 -17.47 0.00
C LEU A 121 5.84 -16.14 -0.77
N ASP A 122 7.02 -15.79 -1.27
CA ASP A 122 7.24 -14.58 -2.08
C ASP A 122 6.44 -14.57 -3.39
N ALA A 123 6.14 -15.75 -3.94
CA ALA A 123 5.29 -15.88 -5.12
C ALA A 123 3.79 -15.97 -4.77
N VAL A 124 3.42 -16.75 -3.75
CA VAL A 124 2.03 -17.09 -3.43
C VAL A 124 1.33 -15.96 -2.68
N LEU A 125 2.02 -15.26 -1.78
CA LEU A 125 1.40 -14.22 -0.96
C LEU A 125 0.93 -12.99 -1.77
N PRO A 126 1.70 -12.42 -2.72
CA PRO A 126 1.19 -11.37 -3.60
C PRO A 126 0.10 -11.89 -4.54
N LEU A 127 0.16 -13.15 -4.97
CA LEU A 127 -0.89 -13.78 -5.77
C LEU A 127 -2.24 -13.77 -5.01
N LEU A 128 -2.23 -14.29 -3.78
CA LEU A 128 -3.43 -14.36 -2.96
C LEU A 128 -3.93 -12.97 -2.54
N ALA A 129 -3.01 -12.05 -2.19
CA ALA A 129 -3.38 -10.67 -1.89
C ALA A 129 -4.01 -9.97 -3.10
N GLY A 130 -3.47 -10.22 -4.29
CA GLY A 130 -3.99 -9.71 -5.54
C GLY A 130 -5.39 -10.21 -5.86
N LEU A 131 -5.61 -11.53 -5.74
CA LEU A 131 -6.93 -12.15 -5.90
C LEU A 131 -7.95 -11.60 -4.91
N TRP A 132 -7.55 -11.42 -3.65
CA TRP A 132 -8.41 -10.83 -2.63
C TRP A 132 -8.82 -9.41 -2.97
N LEU A 133 -7.85 -8.55 -3.33
CA LEU A 133 -8.12 -7.17 -3.74
C LEU A 133 -9.02 -7.11 -4.99
N ALA A 134 -8.85 -8.05 -5.93
CA ALA A 134 -9.72 -8.13 -7.10
C ALA A 134 -11.16 -8.48 -6.71
N VAL A 135 -11.38 -9.48 -5.85
CA VAL A 135 -12.72 -9.87 -5.37
C VAL A 135 -13.39 -8.70 -4.64
N TYR A 136 -12.68 -8.03 -3.73
CA TYR A 136 -13.23 -6.87 -3.03
C TYR A 136 -13.40 -5.66 -3.94
N GLY A 137 -12.52 -5.47 -4.92
CA GLY A 137 -12.62 -4.40 -5.92
C GLY A 137 -13.87 -4.56 -6.79
N VAL A 138 -14.18 -5.77 -7.26
CA VAL A 138 -15.46 -6.05 -7.96
C VAL A 138 -16.64 -5.71 -7.06
N ARG A 139 -16.62 -6.10 -5.78
CA ARG A 139 -17.71 -5.80 -4.86
C ARG A 139 -17.87 -4.29 -4.60
N ALA A 140 -16.77 -3.56 -4.41
CA ALA A 140 -16.80 -2.12 -4.27
C ALA A 140 -17.34 -1.42 -5.54
N CYS A 141 -17.12 -2.01 -6.72
CA CYS A 141 -17.67 -1.54 -7.99
C CYS A 141 -19.16 -1.88 -8.19
N VAL A 142 -19.65 -3.04 -7.76
CA VAL A 142 -21.02 -3.50 -8.02
C VAL A 142 -21.99 -3.14 -6.88
N GLY A 143 -21.46 -2.80 -5.70
CA GLY A 143 -22.22 -2.54 -4.48
C GLY A 143 -22.19 -3.76 -3.55
N PHE A 144 -22.27 -3.52 -2.24
CA PHE A 144 -22.12 -4.61 -1.27
C PHE A 144 -23.33 -5.56 -1.19
N GLY A 145 -24.50 -5.19 -1.74
CA GLY A 145 -25.71 -6.01 -1.85
C GLY A 145 -26.34 -6.40 -0.49
N LEU A 146 -27.65 -6.64 -0.46
CA LEU A 146 -28.43 -7.00 0.75
C LEU A 146 -28.04 -8.34 1.41
N ALA A 147 -27.04 -9.05 0.88
CA ALA A 147 -26.39 -10.15 1.59
C ALA A 147 -24.93 -9.76 1.88
N ARG A 148 -24.73 -9.14 3.06
CA ARG A 148 -23.48 -9.19 3.84
C ARG A 148 -23.18 -10.64 4.30
N GLY A 149 -23.36 -11.60 3.40
CA GLY A 149 -23.24 -13.03 3.63
C GLY A 149 -21.81 -13.34 4.04
N ARG A 150 -21.71 -14.17 5.10
CA ARG A 150 -20.50 -14.64 5.78
C ARG A 150 -19.28 -14.48 4.87
N LEU A 151 -18.47 -13.47 5.20
CA LEU A 151 -17.14 -13.28 4.63
C LEU A 151 -16.49 -14.66 4.51
N ALA A 152 -15.94 -14.98 3.33
CA ALA A 152 -14.85 -15.96 3.23
C ALA A 152 -13.95 -15.71 4.45
N GLY A 153 -13.88 -16.71 5.35
CA GLY A 153 -13.68 -16.50 6.78
C GLY A 153 -12.54 -15.55 7.12
N ALA A 154 -12.54 -14.96 8.32
CA ALA A 154 -11.55 -13.98 8.79
C ALA A 154 -10.08 -14.29 8.41
N LEU A 155 -9.74 -15.57 8.22
CA LEU A 155 -8.49 -16.08 7.65
C LEU A 155 -8.21 -15.64 6.18
N ALA A 156 -9.18 -15.78 5.26
CA ALA A 156 -9.04 -15.27 3.89
C ALA A 156 -8.97 -13.74 3.85
N ALA A 157 -9.55 -13.08 4.85
CA ALA A 157 -9.55 -11.64 5.00
C ALA A 157 -8.18 -11.10 5.50
N ALA A 158 -7.39 -11.93 6.18
CA ALA A 158 -6.05 -11.60 6.66
C ALA A 158 -4.95 -11.74 5.59
N VAL A 159 -5.27 -12.12 4.35
CA VAL A 159 -4.27 -12.41 3.30
C VAL A 159 -3.46 -11.16 2.90
N VAL A 160 -4.11 -10.01 2.67
CA VAL A 160 -3.41 -8.76 2.35
C VAL A 160 -2.51 -8.30 3.52
N PRO A 161 -2.99 -8.22 4.78
CA PRO A 161 -2.10 -7.86 5.88
C PRO A 161 -1.00 -8.91 6.13
N LEU A 162 -1.27 -10.21 5.94
CA LEU A 162 -0.23 -11.24 6.01
C LEU A 162 0.82 -11.05 4.91
N CYS A 163 0.41 -10.69 3.69
CA CYS A 163 1.31 -10.34 2.59
C CYS A 163 2.20 -9.15 2.93
N MET A 164 1.64 -8.08 3.49
CA MET A 164 2.42 -6.91 3.89
C MET A 164 3.33 -7.20 5.08
N LEU A 165 2.86 -7.99 6.06
CA LEU A 165 3.66 -8.43 7.20
C LEU A 165 4.84 -9.30 6.77
N TRP A 166 4.62 -10.22 5.83
CA TRP A 166 5.68 -11.04 5.25
C TRP A 166 6.70 -10.19 4.51
N ARG A 167 6.25 -9.28 3.63
CA ARG A 167 7.14 -8.33 2.94
C ARG A 167 7.94 -7.48 3.94
N LEU A 168 7.31 -7.06 5.04
CA LEU A 168 7.96 -6.34 6.12
C LEU A 168 9.07 -7.20 6.77
N ALA A 169 8.77 -8.44 7.13
CA ALA A 169 9.73 -9.36 7.72
C ALA A 169 10.94 -9.62 6.81
N TRP A 170 10.71 -9.83 5.50
CA TRP A 170 11.77 -10.03 4.51
C TRP A 170 12.67 -8.82 4.33
N ARG A 171 12.07 -7.62 4.32
CA ARG A 171 12.80 -6.34 4.24
C ARG A 171 13.67 -6.07 5.48
N PHE A 172 13.46 -6.76 6.60
CA PHE A 172 14.34 -6.67 7.78
C PHE A 172 15.43 -7.75 7.81
N GLN A 173 15.15 -8.98 7.37
CA GLN A 173 16.09 -10.11 7.52
C GLN A 173 17.18 -10.18 6.44
N PHE A 174 16.90 -9.90 5.17
CA PHE A 174 17.81 -10.27 4.06
C PHE A 174 18.43 -9.10 3.31
N VAL A 175 17.73 -7.98 3.28
CA VAL A 175 18.35 -6.68 2.99
C VAL A 175 18.36 -5.97 4.33
N PRO A 176 19.37 -6.16 5.20
CA PRO A 176 19.37 -5.48 6.48
C PRO A 176 19.12 -4.02 6.18
N ALA A 177 18.06 -3.47 6.79
CA ALA A 177 17.73 -2.06 6.70
C ALA A 177 18.86 -1.31 7.37
N SER A 178 19.97 -1.12 6.65
CA SER A 178 21.03 -0.28 7.12
C SER A 178 20.41 1.11 7.15
N PRO A 179 20.47 1.83 8.27
CA PRO A 179 19.97 3.21 8.37
C PRO A 179 20.75 4.18 7.48
N ALA A 180 21.61 3.68 6.59
CA ALA A 180 22.32 4.45 5.59
C ALA A 180 21.74 4.22 4.16
N ARG A 181 21.06 3.09 3.87
CA ARG A 181 20.46 2.82 2.55
C ARG A 181 19.02 3.32 2.48
N LEU A 182 18.84 4.48 1.88
CA LEU A 182 17.57 5.19 1.75
C LEU A 182 16.46 4.34 1.10
N PRO A 183 16.70 3.64 -0.03
CA PRO A 183 15.71 2.77 -0.68
C PRO A 183 15.10 1.69 0.21
N CYS A 184 15.90 1.12 1.12
CA CYS A 184 15.48 -0.02 1.94
C CYS A 184 14.55 0.44 3.06
N THR A 185 14.92 1.52 3.74
CA THR A 185 14.12 2.11 4.82
C THR A 185 12.77 2.63 4.32
N LEU A 186 12.75 3.30 3.16
CA LEU A 186 11.51 3.80 2.59
C LEU A 186 10.54 2.65 2.25
N ARG A 187 11.06 1.59 1.63
CA ARG A 187 10.32 0.35 1.36
C ARG A 187 9.77 -0.29 2.65
N VAL A 188 10.54 -0.32 3.74
CA VAL A 188 10.00 -0.81 5.03
C VAL A 188 8.81 0.04 5.47
N LEU A 189 8.96 1.36 5.43
CA LEU A 189 7.92 2.29 5.91
C LEU A 189 6.64 2.23 5.05
N SER A 190 6.78 2.11 3.74
CA SER A 190 5.65 1.97 2.82
C SER A 190 4.93 0.63 3.01
N ALA A 191 5.65 -0.46 3.30
CA ALA A 191 5.03 -1.74 3.66
C ALA A 191 4.25 -1.65 4.98
N VAL A 192 4.77 -0.91 5.97
CA VAL A 192 4.05 -0.60 7.21
C VAL A 192 2.78 0.22 6.92
N ALA A 193 2.88 1.25 6.07
CA ALA A 193 1.72 2.07 5.71
C ALA A 193 0.63 1.28 4.97
N ALA A 194 1.03 0.44 4.02
CA ALA A 194 0.16 -0.49 3.31
C ALA A 194 -0.49 -1.50 4.26
N LEU A 195 0.27 -2.03 5.23
CA LEU A 195 -0.24 -2.95 6.26
C LEU A 195 -1.32 -2.27 7.13
N LEU A 196 -1.02 -1.08 7.67
CA LEU A 196 -1.96 -0.32 8.49
C LEU A 196 -3.26 -0.03 7.72
N PHE A 197 -3.12 0.41 6.46
CA PHE A 197 -4.28 0.66 5.61
C PHE A 197 -5.07 -0.61 5.29
N ALA A 198 -4.40 -1.72 4.96
CA ALA A 198 -5.04 -3.00 4.69
C ALA A 198 -5.82 -3.52 5.92
N VAL A 199 -5.27 -3.35 7.12
CA VAL A 199 -5.97 -3.69 8.38
C VAL A 199 -7.22 -2.84 8.57
N VAL A 200 -7.16 -1.54 8.25
CA VAL A 200 -8.34 -0.66 8.35
C VAL A 200 -9.39 -0.96 7.27
N LEU A 201 -8.97 -1.26 6.03
CA LEU A 201 -9.88 -1.74 4.97
C LEU A 201 -10.56 -3.05 5.37
N LEU A 202 -9.80 -3.97 5.97
CA LEU A 202 -10.35 -5.21 6.49
C LEU A 202 -11.43 -4.94 7.55
N LYS A 203 -11.17 -4.04 8.51
CA LYS A 203 -12.18 -3.63 9.51
C LYS A 203 -13.41 -3.01 8.86
N LEU A 204 -13.20 -2.15 7.86
CA LEU A 204 -14.30 -1.51 7.13
C LEU A 204 -15.21 -2.56 6.46
N PHE A 205 -14.62 -3.60 5.86
CA PHE A 205 -15.38 -4.63 5.17
C PHE A 205 -15.93 -5.74 6.08
N ALA A 206 -15.22 -6.10 7.15
CA ALA A 206 -15.62 -7.17 8.06
C ALA A 206 -16.70 -6.73 9.06
N THR A 207 -16.73 -5.45 9.41
CA THR A 207 -17.61 -4.90 10.46
C THR A 207 -18.26 -3.60 9.98
N PRO A 208 -19.28 -3.69 9.11
CA PRO A 208 -19.98 -2.52 8.60
C PRO A 208 -20.74 -1.82 9.73
N GLY A 209 -20.57 -0.50 9.85
CA GLY A 209 -21.23 0.33 10.87
C GLY A 209 -20.36 0.68 12.09
N LEU A 210 -19.08 0.25 12.14
CA LEU A 210 -18.13 0.78 13.13
C LEU A 210 -17.60 2.16 12.72
N PRO A 211 -17.40 3.08 13.67
CA PRO A 211 -16.82 4.40 13.41
C PRO A 211 -15.31 4.26 13.11
N CYS A 212 -14.97 3.93 11.87
CA CYS A 212 -13.59 3.71 11.41
C CYS A 212 -13.05 4.88 10.57
N GLY A 213 -13.85 5.92 10.29
CA GLY A 213 -13.51 6.96 9.32
C GLY A 213 -12.27 7.80 9.68
N HIS A 214 -12.04 8.11 10.96
CA HIS A 214 -10.83 8.80 11.40
C HIS A 214 -9.56 7.96 11.11
N THR A 215 -9.58 6.68 11.49
CA THR A 215 -8.45 5.78 11.25
C THR A 215 -8.27 5.49 9.76
N LEU A 216 -9.35 5.46 8.99
CA LEU A 216 -9.33 5.27 7.54
C LEU A 216 -8.71 6.47 6.83
N PHE A 217 -9.05 7.70 7.25
CA PHE A 217 -8.43 8.91 6.74
C PHE A 217 -6.93 8.92 7.00
N ALA A 218 -6.52 8.64 8.25
CA ALA A 218 -5.11 8.66 8.65
C ALA A 218 -4.29 7.59 7.92
N ALA A 219 -4.73 6.32 8.00
CA ALA A 219 -4.03 5.20 7.37
C ALA A 219 -4.08 5.28 5.84
N GLY A 220 -5.20 5.70 5.25
CA GLY A 220 -5.34 5.89 3.81
C GLY A 220 -4.44 7.00 3.27
N SER A 221 -4.38 8.14 3.95
CA SER A 221 -3.47 9.22 3.59
C SER A 221 -2.01 8.81 3.73
N GLY A 222 -1.61 8.17 4.83
CA GLY A 222 -0.24 7.67 5.01
C GLY A 222 0.16 6.65 3.94
N CYS A 223 -0.75 5.74 3.58
CA CYS A 223 -0.56 4.78 2.48
C CYS A 223 -0.37 5.49 1.14
N PHE A 224 -1.18 6.52 0.83
CA PHE A 224 -1.01 7.31 -0.39
C PHE A 224 0.34 8.03 -0.43
N LEU A 225 0.71 8.76 0.63
CA LEU A 225 1.94 9.55 0.66
C LEU A 225 3.19 8.66 0.55
N LEU A 226 3.20 7.50 1.20
CA LEU A 226 4.37 6.61 1.19
C LEU A 226 4.40 5.65 0.00
N CYS A 227 3.30 5.00 -0.33
CA CYS A 227 3.29 4.01 -1.42
C CYS A 227 3.19 4.66 -2.80
N THR A 228 2.28 5.63 -3.00
CA THR A 228 2.15 6.34 -4.29
C THR A 228 3.10 7.52 -4.40
N GLY A 229 3.24 8.31 -3.33
CA GLY A 229 4.08 9.51 -3.35
C GLY A 229 5.57 9.21 -3.40
N LEU A 230 6.05 8.18 -2.68
CA LEU A 230 7.49 7.92 -2.54
C LEU A 230 7.93 6.59 -3.16
N GLU A 231 7.40 5.45 -2.70
CA GLU A 231 7.86 4.12 -3.17
C GLU A 231 7.62 3.91 -4.66
N LEU A 232 6.48 4.37 -5.20
CA LEU A 232 6.20 4.30 -6.64
C LEU A 232 7.21 5.10 -7.47
N VAL A 233 7.57 6.31 -7.05
CA VAL A 233 8.59 7.13 -7.72
C VAL A 233 9.92 6.39 -7.77
N GLN A 234 10.35 5.82 -6.64
CA GLN A 234 11.56 5.03 -6.57
C GLN A 234 11.51 3.80 -7.49
N THR A 235 10.40 3.06 -7.48
CA THR A 235 10.19 1.88 -8.33
C THR A 235 10.30 2.24 -9.81
N LEU A 236 9.68 3.35 -10.23
CA LEU A 236 9.71 3.79 -11.62
C LEU A 236 11.11 4.21 -12.07
N LEU A 237 11.88 4.90 -11.21
CA LEU A 237 13.25 5.30 -11.52
C LEU A 237 14.21 4.11 -11.57
N GLU A 238 14.07 3.15 -10.65
CA GLU A 238 14.84 1.91 -10.67
C GLU A 238 14.54 1.09 -11.94
N ALA A 239 13.28 1.07 -12.39
CA ALA A 239 12.87 0.39 -13.61
C ALA A 239 13.42 1.10 -14.86
N ALA A 240 13.37 2.44 -14.89
CA ALA A 240 13.96 3.24 -15.96
C ALA A 240 15.47 3.02 -16.10
N ARG A 241 16.15 2.66 -14.99
CA ARG A 241 17.58 2.32 -14.96
C ARG A 241 17.86 0.83 -15.23
N GLY A 242 16.84 0.01 -15.52
CA GLY A 242 17.00 -1.41 -15.80
C GLY A 242 17.38 -2.26 -14.59
N MET A 243 17.12 -1.78 -13.37
CA MET A 243 17.55 -2.43 -12.12
C MET A 243 16.50 -3.35 -11.48
N LEU A 244 15.29 -3.43 -12.07
CA LEU A 244 14.17 -4.20 -11.54
C LEU A 244 13.79 -5.33 -12.48
N ALA A 245 13.57 -6.51 -11.90
CA ALA A 245 12.88 -7.58 -12.60
C ALA A 245 11.39 -7.22 -12.77
N LEU A 246 10.76 -7.76 -13.81
CA LEU A 246 9.34 -7.55 -14.08
C LEU A 246 8.41 -7.85 -12.87
N PRO A 247 8.57 -8.95 -12.10
CA PRO A 247 7.72 -9.19 -10.93
C PRO A 247 7.88 -8.11 -9.85
N ASP A 248 9.08 -7.56 -9.65
CA ASP A 248 9.32 -6.51 -8.65
C ASP A 248 8.73 -5.18 -9.08
N LEU A 249 8.82 -4.84 -10.37
CA LEU A 249 8.16 -3.68 -10.94
C LEU A 249 6.65 -3.76 -10.76
N LEU A 250 6.03 -4.89 -11.11
CA LEU A 250 4.59 -5.10 -10.95
C LEU A 250 4.16 -5.04 -9.48
N ALA A 251 4.97 -5.59 -8.56
CA ALA A 251 4.70 -5.49 -7.13
C ALA A 251 4.74 -4.04 -6.62
N GLY A 252 5.73 -3.25 -7.05
CA GLY A 252 5.83 -1.83 -6.70
C GLY A 252 4.72 -0.99 -7.31
N LEU A 253 4.33 -1.25 -8.57
CA LEU A 253 3.14 -0.64 -9.18
C LEU A 253 1.86 -1.01 -8.42
N GLY A 254 1.73 -2.26 -7.97
CA GLY A 254 0.61 -2.73 -7.16
C GLY A 254 0.51 -2.02 -5.80
N LEU A 255 1.64 -1.80 -5.12
CA LEU A 255 1.70 -0.98 -3.91
C LEU A 255 1.35 0.49 -4.20
N GLY A 256 1.84 1.06 -5.30
CA GLY A 256 1.46 2.41 -5.73
C GLY A 256 -0.05 2.56 -5.98
N ALA A 257 -0.69 1.56 -6.60
CA ALA A 257 -2.14 1.52 -6.80
C ALA A 257 -2.91 1.33 -5.48
N LEU A 258 -2.36 0.57 -4.53
CA LEU A 258 -2.93 0.47 -3.17
C LEU A 258 -2.87 1.82 -2.44
N GLY A 259 -1.82 2.62 -2.63
CA GLY A 259 -1.76 3.99 -2.12
C GLY A 259 -2.84 4.90 -2.72
N LEU A 260 -3.19 4.74 -4.01
CA LEU A 260 -4.32 5.45 -4.62
C LEU A 260 -5.66 5.05 -4.00
N CYS A 261 -5.84 3.78 -3.64
CA CYS A 261 -7.00 3.34 -2.85
C CYS A 261 -7.08 4.13 -1.52
N GLY A 262 -5.93 4.33 -0.86
CA GLY A 262 -5.80 5.13 0.35
C GLY A 262 -6.26 6.58 0.17
N LEU A 263 -5.90 7.21 -0.95
CA LEU A 263 -6.36 8.56 -1.29
C LEU A 263 -7.88 8.61 -1.50
N VAL A 264 -8.45 7.65 -2.23
CA VAL A 264 -9.90 7.58 -2.45
C VAL A 264 -10.63 7.41 -1.11
N CYS A 265 -10.13 6.56 -0.22
CA CYS A 265 -10.68 6.39 1.12
C CYS A 265 -10.57 7.66 1.97
N ALA A 266 -9.44 8.36 1.96
CA ALA A 266 -9.27 9.64 2.65
C ALA A 266 -10.20 10.73 2.08
N TRP A 267 -10.39 10.73 0.77
CA TRP A 267 -11.31 11.63 0.07
C TRP A 267 -12.77 11.36 0.44
N ALA A 268 -13.16 10.09 0.57
CA ALA A 268 -14.49 9.68 1.02
C ALA A 268 -14.71 10.01 2.51
N ALA A 269 -13.68 9.85 3.35
CA ALA A 269 -13.73 10.20 4.77
C ALA A 269 -13.86 11.71 5.04
N CYS A 270 -13.51 12.57 4.08
CA CYS A 270 -13.79 14.01 4.14
C CYS A 270 -15.21 14.39 3.69
N GLY A 271 -16.07 13.42 3.37
CA GLY A 271 -17.45 13.62 2.92
C GLY A 271 -18.45 13.68 4.07
N PRO A 272 -19.77 13.66 3.77
CA PRO A 272 -20.82 13.63 4.78
C PRO A 272 -20.81 12.31 5.58
N ASP A 273 -21.18 12.41 6.86
CA ASP A 273 -21.45 11.27 7.72
C ASP A 273 -22.78 10.61 7.33
N ALA A 274 -22.82 9.29 7.43
CA ALA A 274 -24.03 8.53 7.09
C ALA A 274 -25.20 8.78 8.05
N THR A 275 -24.91 9.12 9.32
CA THR A 275 -25.94 9.46 10.31
C THR A 275 -26.70 10.73 9.95
N ASP A 276 -26.09 11.63 9.18
CA ASP A 276 -26.72 12.87 8.73
C ASP A 276 -27.58 12.67 7.47
N ALA A 277 -27.42 11.54 6.78
CA ALA A 277 -28.10 11.23 5.51
C ALA A 277 -29.44 10.50 5.70
N ASP A 278 -29.63 9.78 6.81
CA ASP A 278 -30.89 9.09 7.14
C ASP A 278 -31.95 10.01 7.78
N GLY A 279 -31.58 11.26 8.10
CA GLY A 279 -32.43 12.25 8.78
C GLY A 279 -33.08 13.31 7.87
N SER A 280 -32.91 13.20 6.55
CA SER A 280 -33.47 14.13 5.53
C SER A 280 -34.40 13.40 4.58
#